data_AF-X1KJJ4-F1
#
_entry.id   AF-X1KJJ4-F1
#
_cell.length_a   1.000
_cell.length_b   1.000
_cell.length_c   1.000
_cell.angle_alpha   90.00
_cell.angle_beta   90.00
_cell.angle_gamma   90.00
#
_symmetry.space_group_name_H-M   'P 1'
#
loop_
_entity.id
_entity.type
_entity.pdbx_description
1 polymer ?
#
loop_
_entity_poly.entity_id
_entity_poly.type
_entity_poly.pdbx_seq_one_letter_code
_entity_poly.pdbx_strand_id
1 'polypeptide(L)'
;LWYSFNLFDAQAWFARDYMLGRIKLPAKAVMQADSARWREDEGRLATTASMYEFQGRYIKHLIEQTDYPRFDIDAVNRIFLQWKTDKKHDIMGFRDQLADLYCKRQ
;
A
#
# COMPACT_ATOMS: atom_id res chain seq x y z
N LEU A 1 9.82 -1.49 -2.52
CA LEU A 1 8.54 -0.80 -2.80
C LEU A 1 7.68 -1.70 -3.68
N TRP A 2 6.41 -1.88 -3.34
CA TRP A 2 5.44 -2.69 -4.09
C TRP A 2 4.43 -1.79 -4.80
N TYR A 3 3.81 -0.88 -4.05
CA TYR A 3 2.95 0.19 -4.56
C TYR A 3 3.76 1.42 -4.97
N SER A 4 3.29 2.09 -6.02
CA SER A 4 3.88 3.33 -6.57
C SER A 4 2.83 4.44 -6.75
N PHE A 5 2.12 4.50 -7.87
CA PHE A 5 1.28 5.66 -8.23
C PHE A 5 0.15 5.92 -7.21
N ASN A 6 -0.67 4.91 -6.90
CA ASN A 6 -1.76 5.08 -5.94
C ASN A 6 -1.26 5.34 -4.50
N LEU A 7 -0.02 4.95 -4.17
CA LEU A 7 0.61 5.33 -2.90
C LEU A 7 0.92 6.83 -2.89
N PHE A 8 1.52 7.34 -3.97
CA PHE A 8 1.83 8.76 -4.09
C PHE A 8 0.57 9.62 -4.11
N ASP A 9 -0.50 9.15 -4.76
CA ASP A 9 -1.80 9.82 -4.72
C ASP A 9 -2.35 9.90 -3.28
N ALA A 10 -2.37 8.79 -2.55
CA ALA A 10 -2.85 8.77 -1.17
C ALA A 10 -2.02 9.72 -0.26
N GLN A 11 -0.70 9.78 -0.47
CA GLN A 11 0.17 10.74 0.21
C GLN A 11 -0.14 12.19 -0.17
N ALA A 12 -0.34 12.46 -1.46
CA ALA A 12 -0.65 13.78 -1.97
C ALA A 12 -2.01 14.29 -1.46
N TRP A 13 -3.03 13.43 -1.41
CA TRP A 13 -4.34 13.77 -0.84
C TRP A 13 -4.26 14.13 0.63
N PHE A 14 -3.51 13.35 1.42
CA PHE A 14 -3.30 13.66 2.83
C PHE A 14 -2.57 15.00 3.02
N ALA A 15 -1.50 15.22 2.26
CA ALA A 15 -0.74 16.48 2.31
C ALA A 15 -1.60 17.68 1.90
N ARG A 16 -2.42 17.54 0.85
CA ARG A 16 -3.40 18.54 0.42
C ARG A 16 -4.37 18.90 1.53
N ASP A 17 -4.98 17.91 2.17
CA ASP A 17 -6.00 18.15 3.21
C ASP A 17 -5.40 18.74 4.49
N TYR A 18 -4.14 18.43 4.79
CA TYR A 18 -3.38 19.16 5.80
C TYR A 18 -3.17 20.64 5.42
N MET A 19 -2.68 20.93 4.20
CA MET A 19 -2.43 22.30 3.74
C MET A 19 -3.72 23.14 3.67
N LEU A 20 -4.85 22.52 3.29
CA LEU A 20 -6.18 23.13 3.29
C LEU A 20 -6.81 23.24 4.68
N GLY A 21 -6.14 22.72 5.72
CA GLY A 21 -6.59 22.78 7.11
C GLY A 21 -7.77 21.86 7.45
N ARG A 22 -8.13 20.93 6.57
CA ARG A 22 -9.15 19.88 6.77
C ARG A 22 -8.66 18.80 7.72
N ILE A 23 -7.36 18.51 7.68
CA ILE A 23 -6.66 17.65 8.65
C ILE A 23 -5.85 18.53 9.59
N LYS A 24 -6.03 18.31 10.91
CA LYS A 24 -5.20 18.93 11.94
C LYS A 24 -4.17 17.92 12.42
N LEU A 25 -2.89 18.30 12.42
CA LEU A 25 -1.84 17.44 12.94
C LEU A 25 -1.91 17.39 14.48
N PRO A 26 -1.68 16.22 15.08
CA PRO A 26 -1.62 16.09 16.52
C PRO A 26 -0.32 16.70 17.08
N ALA A 27 -0.18 16.71 18.40
CA ALA A 27 1.04 17.17 19.04
C ALA A 27 2.26 16.34 18.61
N LYS A 28 3.45 16.96 18.65
CA LYS A 28 4.72 16.33 18.23
C LYS A 28 4.97 14.97 18.86
N ALA A 29 4.72 14.83 20.17
CA ALA A 29 4.91 13.56 20.88
C ALA A 29 4.03 12.43 20.30
N VAL A 30 2.80 12.74 19.90
CA VAL A 30 1.88 11.77 19.30
C VAL A 30 2.37 11.35 17.91
N MET A 31 2.83 12.30 17.09
CA MET A 31 3.41 11.99 15.77
C MET A 31 4.67 11.13 15.88
N GLN A 32 5.52 11.39 16.87
CA GLN A 32 6.72 10.60 17.13
C GLN A 32 6.39 9.17 17.57
N ALA A 33 5.39 9.01 18.45
CA ALA A 33 4.93 7.70 18.88
C ALA A 33 4.31 6.90 17.72
N ASP A 34 3.50 7.54 16.86
CA ASP A 34 2.93 6.90 15.67
C ASP A 34 4.04 6.45 14.71
N SER A 35 5.00 7.33 14.42
CA SER A 35 6.17 7.02 13.58
C SER A 35 7.00 5.85 14.14
N ALA A 36 7.22 5.83 15.46
CA ALA A 36 7.96 4.75 16.12
C ALA A 36 7.22 3.41 16.03
N ARG A 37 5.89 3.41 16.22
CA ARG A 37 5.06 2.21 16.04
C ARG A 37 5.19 1.65 14.62
N TRP A 38 5.05 2.49 13.60
CA TRP A 38 5.21 2.07 12.20
C TRP A 38 6.61 1.51 11.92
N ARG A 39 7.65 2.14 12.48
CA ARG A 39 9.04 1.70 12.33
C ARG A 39 9.32 0.35 13.01
N GLU A 40 8.72 0.11 14.17
CA GLU A 40 8.81 -1.15 14.90
C GLU A 40 8.07 -2.27 14.15
N ASP A 41 6.85 -2.00 13.69
CA ASP A 41 6.08 -2.92 12.85
C ASP A 41 6.87 -3.31 11.59
N GLU A 42 7.49 -2.35 10.91
CA GLU A 42 8.35 -2.59 9.74
C GLU A 42 9.56 -3.47 10.09
N GLY A 43 10.16 -3.28 11.27
CA GLY A 43 11.32 -4.06 11.74
C GLY A 43 11.02 -5.53 12.00
N ARG A 44 9.74 -5.90 12.16
CA ARG A 44 9.30 -7.29 12.39
C ARG A 44 8.93 -8.05 11.11
N LEU A 45 8.98 -7.40 9.96
CA LEU A 45 8.59 -8.01 8.68
C LEU A 45 9.64 -9.02 8.21
N ALA A 46 9.24 -10.28 8.06
CA ALA A 46 10.14 -11.38 7.69
C ALA A 46 9.89 -11.93 6.28
N THR A 47 8.70 -11.70 5.72
CA THR A 47 8.30 -12.31 4.45
C THR A 47 7.97 -11.25 3.41
N THR A 48 8.16 -11.57 2.14
CA THR A 48 7.70 -10.72 1.03
C THR A 48 6.21 -10.37 1.16
N ALA A 49 5.38 -11.31 1.64
CA ALA A 49 3.96 -11.08 1.86
C ALA A 49 3.72 -9.98 2.88
N SER A 50 4.36 -10.11 4.05
CA SER A 50 4.27 -9.11 5.10
C SER A 50 4.75 -7.72 4.64
N MET A 51 5.70 -7.64 3.70
CA MET A 51 6.20 -6.36 3.18
C MET A 51 5.17 -5.62 2.32
N TYR A 52 4.46 -6.30 1.40
CA TYR A 52 3.43 -5.62 0.60
C TYR A 52 2.15 -5.38 1.39
N GLU A 53 1.79 -6.28 2.31
CA GLU A 53 0.64 -6.09 3.22
C GLU A 53 0.86 -4.88 4.13
N PHE A 54 2.08 -4.71 4.66
CA PHE A 54 2.45 -3.52 5.42
C PHE A 54 2.25 -2.24 4.60
N GLN A 55 2.71 -2.22 3.35
CA GLN A 55 2.54 -1.07 2.47
C GLN A 55 1.07 -0.82 2.09
N GLY A 56 0.29 -1.87 1.86
CA GLY A 56 -1.16 -1.77 1.62
C GLY A 56 -1.90 -1.20 2.83
N ARG A 57 -1.53 -1.62 4.05
CA ARG A 57 -2.09 -1.09 5.30
C ARG A 57 -1.76 0.39 5.49
N TYR A 58 -0.56 0.82 5.11
CA TYR A 58 -0.18 2.23 5.11
C TYR A 58 -1.03 3.06 4.13
N ILE A 59 -1.25 2.57 2.91
CA ILE A 59 -2.11 3.25 1.93
C ILE A 59 -3.55 3.35 2.44
N LYS A 60 -4.09 2.25 2.98
CA LYS A 60 -5.44 2.22 3.57
C LYS A 60 -5.59 3.29 4.67
N HIS A 61 -4.60 3.36 5.56
CA HIS A 61 -4.57 4.35 6.63
C HIS A 61 -4.63 5.80 6.12
N LEU A 62 -3.94 6.12 5.02
CA LEU A 62 -3.99 7.46 4.41
C LEU A 62 -5.35 7.74 3.73
N ILE A 63 -5.86 6.78 2.97
CA ILE A 63 -7.13 6.94 2.23
C ILE A 63 -8.30 7.12 3.20
N GLU A 64 -8.32 6.42 4.33
CA GLU A 64 -9.37 6.53 5.35
C GLU A 64 -9.48 7.94 5.98
N GLN A 65 -8.45 8.77 5.84
CA GLN A 65 -8.39 10.13 6.40
C GLN A 65 -8.78 11.21 5.39
N THR A 66 -9.07 10.85 4.14
CA THR A 66 -9.29 11.80 3.04
C THR A 66 -10.51 11.40 2.21
N ASP A 67 -10.85 12.23 1.23
CA ASP A 67 -11.85 11.93 0.21
C ASP A 67 -11.29 11.17 -1.02
N TYR A 68 -10.07 10.62 -0.94
CA TYR A 68 -9.52 9.83 -2.04
C TYR A 68 -10.40 8.60 -2.33
N PRO A 69 -10.71 8.30 -3.60
CA PRO A 69 -11.54 7.15 -3.95
C PRO A 69 -10.96 5.85 -3.38
N ARG A 70 -11.80 5.12 -2.64
CA ARG A 70 -11.42 3.79 -2.13
C ARG A 70 -11.28 2.82 -3.28
N PHE A 71 -10.27 1.97 -3.21
CA PHE A 71 -10.07 0.84 -4.10
C PHE A 71 -9.75 -0.41 -3.30
N ASP A 72 -9.92 -1.58 -3.93
CA ASP A 72 -9.69 -2.87 -3.27
C ASP A 72 -8.18 -3.14 -3.14
N ILE A 73 -7.59 -2.65 -2.05
CA ILE A 73 -6.17 -2.85 -1.71
C ILE A 73 -5.85 -4.35 -1.60
N ASP A 74 -6.79 -5.16 -1.10
CA ASP A 74 -6.60 -6.61 -0.94
C ASP A 74 -6.56 -7.32 -2.30
N ALA A 75 -7.38 -6.88 -3.26
CA ALA A 75 -7.27 -7.34 -4.65
C ALA A 75 -5.91 -6.99 -5.26
N VAL A 76 -5.41 -5.78 -5.03
CA VAL A 76 -4.07 -5.39 -5.51
C VAL A 76 -2.98 -6.26 -4.87
N ASN A 77 -3.08 -6.59 -3.57
CA ASN A 77 -2.18 -7.52 -2.90
C ASN A 77 -2.19 -8.92 -3.54
N ARG A 78 -3.37 -9.44 -3.91
CA ARG A 78 -3.49 -10.72 -4.62
C ARG A 78 -2.82 -10.69 -6.00
N ILE A 79 -2.99 -9.60 -6.75
CA ILE A 79 -2.33 -9.42 -8.05
C ILE A 79 -0.80 -9.42 -7.88
N PHE A 80 -0.26 -8.76 -6.85
CA PHE A 80 1.18 -8.81 -6.56
C PHE A 80 1.69 -10.20 -6.21
N LEU A 81 0.94 -10.97 -5.42
CA LEU A 81 1.29 -12.34 -5.08
C LEU A 81 1.37 -13.21 -6.34
N GLN A 82 0.40 -13.08 -7.24
CA GLN A 82 0.39 -13.84 -8.47
C GLN A 82 1.51 -13.40 -9.43
N TRP A 83 1.73 -12.11 -9.61
CA TRP A 83 2.86 -11.58 -10.38
C TRP A 83 4.21 -12.12 -9.90
N LYS A 84 4.38 -12.27 -8.57
CA LYS A 84 5.59 -12.88 -8.00
C LYS A 84 5.68 -14.37 -8.36
N THR A 85 4.57 -15.09 -8.30
CA THR A 85 4.50 -16.50 -8.70
C THR A 85 4.84 -16.68 -10.18
N ASP A 86 4.30 -15.85 -11.06
CA ASP A 86 4.57 -15.90 -12.49
C ASP A 86 6.04 -15.60 -12.79
N LYS A 87 6.66 -14.64 -12.09
CA LYS A 87 8.11 -14.39 -12.18
C LYS A 87 8.98 -15.55 -11.73
N LYS A 88 8.51 -16.35 -10.76
CA LYS A 88 9.22 -17.56 -10.32
C LYS A 88 9.06 -18.70 -11.33
N HIS A 89 7.90 -18.77 -11.99
CA HIS A 89 7.61 -19.79 -12.99
C HIS A 89 8.39 -19.53 -14.29
N ASP A 90 8.31 -18.31 -14.81
CA ASP A 90 9.03 -17.88 -16.01
C ASP A 90 9.45 -16.42 -15.91
N ILE A 91 10.72 -16.19 -15.64
CA ILE A 91 11.28 -14.85 -15.49
C ILE A 91 11.32 -14.05 -16.80
N MET A 92 11.23 -14.71 -17.97
CA MET A 92 11.21 -14.07 -19.28
C MET A 92 9.79 -13.88 -19.80
N GLY A 93 8.87 -14.79 -19.48
CA GLY A 93 7.47 -14.79 -19.93
C GLY A 93 6.45 -14.18 -18.96
N PHE A 94 6.82 -13.80 -17.73
CA PHE A 94 5.85 -13.23 -16.76
C PHE A 94 5.13 -11.97 -17.25
N ARG A 95 5.68 -11.27 -18.26
CA ARG A 95 5.07 -10.07 -18.84
C ARG A 95 3.94 -10.36 -19.83
N ASP A 96 3.82 -11.61 -20.29
CA ASP A 96 2.78 -12.03 -21.23
C ASP A 96 1.46 -12.38 -20.52
N GLN A 97 1.46 -12.37 -19.19
CA GLN A 97 0.29 -12.67 -18.37
C GLN A 97 -0.65 -11.45 -18.27
N LEU A 98 -1.96 -11.69 -18.37
CA LEU A 98 -2.98 -10.64 -18.23
C LEU A 98 -3.41 -10.49 -16.77
N ALA A 99 -3.38 -9.24 -16.28
CA ALA A 99 -3.80 -8.91 -14.92
C ALA A 99 -5.26 -9.30 -14.62
N ASP A 100 -6.15 -9.18 -15.61
CA ASP A 100 -7.58 -9.50 -15.47
C ASP A 100 -7.88 -10.99 -15.30
N LEU A 101 -6.96 -11.87 -15.72
CA LEU A 101 -7.09 -13.32 -15.48
C LEU A 101 -7.00 -13.66 -13.99
N TYR A 102 -6.53 -12.73 -13.15
CA TYR A 102 -6.37 -12.92 -11.71
C TYR A 102 -7.64 -12.59 -10.91
N CYS A 103 -8.56 -11.78 -11.46
CA CYS A 103 -9.89 -11.54 -10.86
C CYS A 103 -10.92 -12.61 -11.24
N LYS A 104 -10.71 -13.37 -12.33
CA LYS A 104 -11.69 -14.34 -12.87
C LYS A 104 -11.41 -15.81 -12.54
N ARG A 105 -10.29 -16.14 -11.89
CA ARG A 105 -9.94 -17.53 -11.49
C ARG A 105 -10.33 -17.89 -10.04
N GLN A 106 -11.26 -17.13 -9.44
CA GLN A 106 -11.89 -17.47 -8.16
C GLN A 106 -13.36 -17.81 -8.37
#